data_AF-A0A972NAA8-F1
#
_entry.id   AF-A0A972NAA8-F1
#
_cell.length_a   1.000
_cell.length_b   1.000
_cell.length_c   1.000
_cell.angle_alpha   90.00
_cell.angle_beta   90.00
_cell.angle_gamma   90.00
#
_symmetry.space_group_name_H-M   'P 1'
#
loop_
_entity.id
_entity.type
_entity.pdbx_description
1 polymer ?
#
loop_
_entity_poly.entity_id
_entity_poly.type
_entity_poly.pdbx_seq_one_letter_code
_entity_poly.pdbx_strand_id
1 'polypeptide(L)'
;MGANVWLAFVLGLLVGWLIEWIIDWVYWRRKCRQLREELEQSLPSRSGDLWSTVPLEDDLQLIKGIGPVISKKLNDAGITTFAQLAELTVAQLEEIIGEEIKRLADEEEILRQARELANRRYR
;
A
#
# COMPACT_ATOMS: atom_id res chain seq x y z
N MET A 1 -33.63 59.21 -8.92
CA MET A 1 -33.90 58.02 -9.75
C MET A 1 -32.57 57.48 -10.26
N GLY A 2 -32.19 56.22 -9.99
CA GLY A 2 -30.94 55.68 -10.57
C GLY A 2 -30.53 54.29 -10.06
N ALA A 3 -30.79 53.98 -8.78
CA ALA A 3 -30.36 52.71 -8.19
C ALA A 3 -31.14 51.48 -8.72
N ASN A 4 -32.44 51.60 -8.96
CA ASN A 4 -33.29 50.47 -9.36
C ASN A 4 -33.05 49.98 -10.79
N VAL A 5 -32.62 50.89 -11.68
CA VAL A 5 -32.30 50.55 -13.07
C VAL A 5 -30.99 49.76 -13.11
N TRP A 6 -29.98 50.23 -12.38
CA TRP A 6 -28.71 49.51 -12.24
C TRP A 6 -28.90 48.15 -11.57
N LEU A 7 -29.80 48.07 -10.57
CA LEU A 7 -30.17 46.82 -9.90
C LEU A 7 -30.86 45.82 -10.84
N ALA A 8 -31.69 46.27 -11.80
CA ALA A 8 -32.28 45.40 -12.81
C ALA A 8 -31.24 44.84 -13.80
N PHE A 9 -30.24 45.62 -14.19
CA PHE A 9 -29.12 45.14 -15.02
C PHE A 9 -28.24 44.14 -14.27
N VAL A 10 -27.94 44.40 -12.99
CA VAL A 10 -27.18 43.47 -12.14
C VAL A 10 -27.98 42.19 -11.88
N LEU A 11 -29.29 42.29 -11.62
CA LEU A 11 -30.16 41.14 -11.40
C LEU A 11 -30.25 40.26 -12.66
N GLY A 12 -30.40 40.85 -13.84
CA GLY A 12 -30.41 40.11 -15.10
C GLY A 12 -29.08 39.39 -15.37
N LEU A 13 -27.95 40.04 -15.06
CA LEU A 13 -26.62 39.44 -15.17
C LEU A 13 -26.45 38.27 -14.19
N LEU A 14 -26.89 38.44 -12.94
CA LEU A 14 -26.84 37.38 -11.93
C LEU A 14 -27.75 36.20 -12.27
N VAL A 15 -28.94 36.45 -12.83
CA VAL A 15 -29.87 35.40 -13.26
C VAL A 15 -29.30 34.65 -14.46
N GLY A 16 -28.72 35.34 -15.44
CA GLY A 16 -28.03 34.70 -16.57
C GLY A 16 -26.84 33.85 -16.12
N TRP A 17 -26.02 34.38 -15.21
CA TRP A 17 -24.90 33.65 -14.62
C TRP A 17 -25.36 32.41 -13.83
N LEU A 18 -26.47 32.53 -13.09
CA LEU A 18 -27.02 31.42 -12.32
C LEU A 18 -27.61 30.33 -13.23
N ILE A 19 -28.21 30.68 -14.37
CA ILE A 19 -28.75 29.71 -15.33
C ILE A 19 -27.62 28.91 -15.98
N GLU A 20 -26.55 29.55 -16.44
CA GLU A 20 -25.36 28.86 -16.96
C GLU A 20 -24.75 27.92 -15.90
N TRP A 21 -24.63 28.41 -14.66
CA TRP A 21 -24.10 27.61 -13.56
C TRP A 21 -24.99 26.42 -13.19
N ILE A 22 -26.32 26.56 -13.24
CA ILE A 22 -27.26 25.46 -13.00
C ILE A 22 -27.14 24.39 -14.09
N ILE A 23 -26.97 24.78 -15.36
CA ILE A 23 -26.80 23.83 -16.47
C ILE A 23 -25.48 23.08 -16.32
N ASP A 24 -24.37 23.76 -16.01
CA ASP A 24 -23.08 23.13 -15.75
C ASP A 24 -23.12 22.23 -14.51
N TRP A 25 -23.81 22.64 -13.44
CA TRP A 25 -23.97 21.86 -12.22
C TRP A 25 -24.80 20.60 -12.43
N VAL A 26 -25.91 20.70 -13.18
CA VAL A 26 -26.74 19.54 -13.56
C VAL A 26 -26.00 18.62 -14.51
N TYR A 27 -25.24 19.18 -15.46
CA TYR A 27 -24.41 18.45 -16.40
C TYR A 27 -23.28 17.70 -15.67
N TRP A 28 -22.58 18.37 -14.75
CA TRP A 28 -21.51 17.79 -13.93
C TRP A 28 -22.03 16.75 -12.93
N ARG A 29 -23.18 17.00 -12.30
CA ARG A 29 -23.79 16.07 -11.33
C ARG A 29 -24.32 14.78 -11.95
N ARG A 30 -24.63 14.79 -13.24
CA ARG A 30 -24.98 13.58 -13.99
C ARG A 30 -23.75 12.85 -14.50
N LYS A 31 -22.73 13.57 -14.97
CA LYS A 31 -21.51 13.01 -15.57
C LYS A 31 -20.55 12.39 -14.54
N CYS A 32 -20.42 12.98 -13.34
CA CYS A 32 -19.65 12.37 -12.26
C CYS A 32 -20.22 11.03 -11.75
N ARG A 33 -21.48 10.71 -12.07
CA ARG A 33 -22.09 9.42 -11.70
C ARG A 33 -21.62 8.30 -12.63
N GLN A 34 -21.61 8.58 -13.93
CA GLN A 34 -21.19 7.61 -14.96
C GLN A 34 -19.71 7.27 -14.86
N LEU A 35 -18.84 8.26 -14.65
CA LEU A 35 -17.40 8.01 -14.44
C LEU A 35 -17.11 7.15 -13.20
N ARG A 36 -17.92 7.28 -12.15
CA ARG A 36 -17.77 6.50 -10.93
C ARG A 36 -18.23 5.05 -11.14
N GLU A 37 -19.32 4.85 -11.87
CA GLU A 37 -19.83 3.53 -12.26
C GLU A 37 -18.90 2.81 -13.24
N GLU A 38 -18.36 3.53 -14.24
CA GLU A 38 -17.40 2.99 -15.21
C GLU A 38 -16.07 2.65 -14.53
N LEU A 39 -15.60 3.50 -13.61
CA LEU A 39 -14.42 3.21 -12.78
C LEU A 39 -14.67 2.05 -11.80
N GLU A 40 -15.84 1.94 -11.18
CA GLU A 40 -16.20 0.82 -10.30
C GLU A 40 -16.40 -0.51 -11.06
N GLN A 41 -16.79 -0.46 -12.34
CA GLN A 41 -16.90 -1.65 -13.20
C GLN A 41 -15.56 -2.08 -13.82
N SER A 42 -14.69 -1.12 -14.15
CA SER A 42 -13.38 -1.38 -14.77
C SER A 42 -12.26 -1.57 -13.76
N LEU A 43 -12.41 -1.05 -12.54
CA LEU A 43 -11.66 -1.58 -11.39
C LEU A 43 -12.27 -2.94 -11.06
N PRO A 44 -11.54 -4.06 -11.24
CA PRO A 44 -11.99 -5.29 -10.61
C PRO A 44 -12.18 -4.99 -9.11
N SER A 45 -13.22 -5.54 -8.47
CA SER A 45 -13.48 -5.41 -7.02
C SER A 45 -12.30 -5.89 -6.13
N ARG A 46 -11.21 -6.31 -6.76
CA ARG A 46 -9.86 -6.54 -6.27
C ARG A 46 -9.03 -5.28 -6.00
N SER A 47 -9.60 -4.09 -5.89
CA SER A 47 -8.84 -2.94 -5.36
C SER A 47 -8.36 -3.16 -3.91
N GLY A 48 -8.91 -4.15 -3.20
CA GLY A 48 -8.34 -4.71 -1.96
C GLY A 48 -7.17 -5.68 -2.15
N ASP A 49 -7.04 -6.32 -3.32
CA ASP A 49 -5.98 -7.29 -3.64
C ASP A 49 -4.77 -6.66 -4.36
N LEU A 50 -4.96 -5.50 -5.02
CA LEU A 50 -3.87 -4.83 -5.77
C LEU A 50 -2.75 -4.28 -4.86
N TRP A 51 -3.03 -4.10 -3.57
CA TRP A 51 -2.03 -3.81 -2.53
C TRP A 51 -1.80 -4.99 -1.58
N SER A 52 -2.50 -6.13 -1.76
CA SER A 52 -2.32 -7.35 -0.93
C SER A 52 -1.50 -8.44 -1.63
N THR A 53 -1.04 -8.21 -2.85
CA THR A 53 -0.22 -9.15 -3.64
C THR A 53 1.24 -8.76 -3.75
N VAL A 54 1.64 -7.61 -3.17
CA VAL A 54 3.04 -7.41 -2.82
C VAL A 54 3.22 -8.18 -1.52
N PRO A 55 3.93 -9.32 -1.49
CA PRO A 55 4.33 -9.91 -0.21
C PRO A 55 5.02 -8.77 0.53
N LEU A 56 4.56 -8.46 1.73
CA LEU A 56 5.17 -7.45 2.57
C LEU A 56 6.54 -8.01 2.98
N GLU A 57 7.53 -7.82 2.12
CA GLU A 57 8.90 -8.26 2.38
C GLU A 57 9.34 -7.58 3.68
N ASP A 58 9.66 -8.39 4.68
CA ASP A 58 10.19 -7.92 5.93
C ASP A 58 11.70 -7.70 5.77
N ASP A 59 12.22 -6.66 6.43
CA ASP A 59 13.66 -6.43 6.44
C ASP A 59 14.34 -7.43 7.40
N LEU A 60 14.79 -8.56 6.84
CA LEU A 60 15.47 -9.62 7.60
C LEU A 60 16.76 -9.14 8.26
N GLN A 61 17.35 -8.02 7.83
CA GLN A 61 18.55 -7.43 8.44
C GLN A 61 18.28 -6.84 9.83
N LEU A 62 17.02 -6.72 10.24
CA LEU A 62 16.67 -6.37 11.63
C LEU A 62 17.07 -7.46 12.64
N ILE A 63 17.31 -8.70 12.18
CA ILE A 63 17.80 -9.79 13.01
C ILE A 63 19.32 -9.70 13.13
N LYS A 64 19.81 -9.67 14.37
CA LYS A 64 21.25 -9.61 14.63
C LYS A 64 21.94 -10.85 14.05
N GLY A 65 22.99 -10.64 13.26
CA GLY A 65 23.69 -11.70 12.56
C GLY A 65 23.31 -11.83 11.09
N ILE A 66 22.17 -11.27 10.67
CA ILE A 66 21.76 -11.23 9.26
C ILE A 66 22.29 -9.95 8.62
N GLY A 67 23.43 -10.06 7.94
CA GLY A 67 23.94 -8.99 7.08
C GLY A 67 23.31 -9.00 5.67
N PRO A 68 23.65 -8.03 4.80
CA PRO A 68 23.11 -7.92 3.45
C PRO A 68 23.31 -9.18 2.59
N VAL A 69 24.43 -9.88 2.79
CA VAL A 69 24.76 -11.12 2.06
C VAL A 69 23.79 -12.25 2.46
N ILE A 70 23.53 -12.40 3.76
CA ILE A 70 22.66 -13.45 4.30
C ILE A 70 21.21 -13.16 3.93
N SER A 71 20.77 -11.92 4.10
CA SER A 71 19.42 -11.48 3.69
C SER A 71 19.20 -11.74 2.20
N LYS A 72 20.20 -11.48 1.35
CA LYS A 72 20.09 -11.79 -0.07
C LYS A 72 19.95 -13.29 -0.34
N LYS A 73 20.76 -14.16 0.29
CA LYS A 73 20.63 -15.62 0.16
C LYS A 73 19.26 -16.13 0.59
N LEU A 74 18.72 -15.59 1.69
CA LEU A 74 17.37 -15.92 2.17
C LEU A 74 16.30 -15.49 1.16
N ASN A 75 16.39 -14.27 0.63
CA ASN A 75 15.46 -13.77 -0.39
C ASN A 75 15.55 -14.59 -1.68
N ASP A 76 16.76 -14.96 -2.11
CA ASP A 76 17.00 -15.83 -3.28
C ASP A 76 16.40 -17.23 -3.07
N ALA A 77 16.33 -17.72 -1.82
CA ALA A 77 15.64 -18.95 -1.43
C ALA A 77 14.12 -18.79 -1.25
N GLY A 78 13.56 -17.60 -1.52
CA GLY A 78 12.13 -17.28 -1.38
C GLY A 78 11.68 -16.93 0.03
N ILE A 79 12.63 -16.78 0.97
CA ILE A 79 12.36 -16.39 2.36
C ILE A 79 12.51 -14.88 2.47
N THR A 80 11.38 -14.19 2.52
CA THR A 80 11.30 -12.73 2.49
C THR A 80 10.58 -12.15 3.69
N THR A 81 10.07 -13.00 4.60
CA THR A 81 9.31 -12.56 5.79
C THR A 81 9.85 -13.15 7.09
N PHE A 82 9.61 -12.47 8.21
CA PHE A 82 10.00 -12.98 9.53
C PHE A 82 9.29 -14.30 9.87
N ALA A 83 8.05 -14.48 9.39
CA ALA A 83 7.27 -15.70 9.61
C ALA A 83 7.89 -16.90 8.89
N GLN A 84 8.26 -16.75 7.61
CA GLN A 84 8.92 -17.81 6.85
C GLN A 84 10.26 -18.20 7.46
N LEU A 85 11.04 -17.21 7.91
CA LEU A 85 12.32 -17.48 8.58
C LEU A 85 12.11 -18.18 9.93
N ALA A 86 11.08 -17.82 10.69
CA ALA A 86 10.74 -18.41 11.98
C ALA A 86 10.29 -19.88 11.91
N GLU A 87 9.76 -20.29 10.75
CA GLU A 87 9.33 -21.66 10.44
C GLU A 87 10.50 -22.59 10.07
N LEU A 88 11.65 -22.04 9.69
CA LEU A 88 12.83 -22.84 9.38
C LEU A 88 13.38 -23.55 10.61
N THR A 89 13.99 -24.71 10.36
CA THR A 89 14.88 -25.39 11.31
C THR A 89 16.31 -24.91 11.16
N VAL A 90 17.12 -25.10 12.20
CA VAL A 90 18.56 -24.77 12.20
C VAL A 90 19.27 -25.41 11.00
N ALA A 91 19.01 -26.69 10.73
CA ALA A 91 19.60 -27.41 9.59
C ALA A 91 19.19 -26.83 8.23
N GLN A 92 17.93 -26.39 8.07
CA GLN A 92 17.48 -25.76 6.83
C GLN A 92 18.09 -24.37 6.63
N LEU A 93 18.22 -23.61 7.72
CA LEU A 93 18.85 -22.30 7.71
C LEU A 93 20.33 -22.41 7.30
N GLU A 94 21.02 -23.41 7.84
CA GLU A 94 22.39 -23.77 7.50
C GLU A 94 22.52 -24.21 6.04
N GLU A 95 21.59 -24.99 5.50
CA GLU A 95 21.60 -25.41 4.09
C GLU A 95 21.47 -24.22 3.13
N ILE A 96 20.64 -23.22 3.48
CA ILE A 96 20.38 -22.04 2.64
C ILE A 96 21.55 -21.04 2.69
N ILE A 97 22.10 -20.81 3.88
CA ILE A 97 23.09 -19.73 4.10
C ILE A 97 24.53 -20.25 4.08
N GLY A 98 24.73 -21.51 4.46
CA GLY A 98 26.01 -22.17 4.63
C GLY A 98 26.67 -21.89 5.99
N GLU A 99 27.80 -22.55 6.21
CA GLU A 99 28.67 -22.44 7.42
C GLU A 99 29.16 -21.02 7.74
N GLU A 100 28.99 -20.05 6.83
CA GLU A 100 29.38 -18.65 7.05
C GLU A 100 28.62 -18.03 8.24
N ILE A 101 27.38 -18.47 8.50
CA ILE A 101 26.58 -17.87 9.57
C ILE A 101 27.10 -18.22 10.96
N LYS A 102 27.62 -19.45 11.17
CA LYS A 102 28.19 -19.90 12.46
C LYS A 102 29.36 -19.05 12.94
N ARG A 103 30.03 -18.34 12.04
CA ARG A 103 31.11 -17.39 12.38
C ARG A 103 30.60 -16.03 12.85
N LEU A 104 29.39 -15.66 12.45
CA LEU A 104 28.84 -14.31 12.57
C LEU A 104 27.70 -14.23 13.59
N ALA A 105 26.93 -15.31 13.75
CA ALA A 105 25.83 -15.40 14.70
C ALA A 105 25.41 -16.85 15.00
N ASP A 106 24.67 -17.01 16.09
CA ASP A 106 24.04 -18.27 16.46
C ASP A 106 22.71 -18.43 15.70
N GLU A 107 22.57 -19.56 14.99
CA GLU A 107 21.39 -19.89 14.19
C GLU A 107 20.13 -20.02 15.05
N GLU A 108 20.23 -20.54 16.27
CA GLU A 108 19.10 -20.64 17.19
C GLU A 108 18.62 -19.25 17.61
N GLU A 109 19.56 -18.34 17.86
CA GLU A 109 19.27 -16.96 18.24
C GLU A 109 18.61 -16.19 17.09
N ILE A 110 19.05 -16.43 15.84
CA ILE A 110 18.40 -15.88 14.64
C ILE A 110 16.95 -16.35 14.54
N LEU A 111 16.70 -17.65 14.66
CA LEU A 111 15.35 -18.21 14.59
C LEU A 111 14.47 -17.70 15.75
N ARG A 112 15.05 -17.54 16.94
CA ARG A 112 14.37 -16.96 18.10
C ARG A 112 13.94 -15.51 17.83
N GLN A 113 14.84 -14.69 17.29
CA GLN A 113 14.53 -13.29 16.93
C GLN A 113 13.53 -13.19 15.79
N ALA A 114 13.63 -14.06 14.77
CA ALA A 114 12.65 -14.14 13.69
C ALA A 114 11.24 -14.41 14.24
N ARG A 115 11.09 -15.36 15.16
CA ARG A 115 9.82 -15.65 15.85
C ARG A 115 9.31 -14.46 16.64
N GLU A 116 10.19 -13.75 17.34
CA GLU A 116 9.82 -12.57 18.13
C GLU A 116 9.31 -11.43 17.23
N LEU A 117 10.01 -11.15 16.14
CA LEU A 117 9.63 -10.13 15.15
C LEU A 117 8.36 -10.52 14.41
N ALA A 118 8.20 -11.78 14.02
CA ALA A 118 6.97 -12.28 13.42
C ALA A 118 5.77 -12.09 14.36
N ASN A 119 5.90 -12.49 15.62
CA ASN A 119 4.84 -12.30 16.62
C ASN A 119 4.51 -10.81 16.86
N ARG A 120 5.49 -9.90 16.74
CA ARG A 120 5.24 -8.46 16.88
C ARG A 120 4.53 -7.88 15.64
N ARG A 121 4.83 -8.41 14.45
CA ARG A 121 4.36 -7.93 13.15
C ARG A 121 2.96 -8.42 12.80
N TYR A 122 2.64 -9.67 13.13
CA TYR A 122 1.45 -10.41 12.67
C TYR A 122 0.39 -10.64 13.77
N ARG A 123 0.45 -9.91 14.88
CA ARG A 123 -0.50 -9.97 15.99
C ARG A 123 -1.43 -8.76 15.98
#